data_AF-A0AAQ0HCE1-F1
#
_entry.id   AF-A0AAQ0HCE1-F1
#
_cell.length_a   1.000
_cell.length_b   1.000
_cell.length_c   1.000
_cell.angle_alpha   90.00
_cell.angle_beta   90.00
_cell.angle_gamma   90.00
#
_symmetry.space_group_name_H-M   'P 1'
#
loop_
_entity.id
_entity.type
_entity.pdbx_description
1 polymer ?
#
loop_
_entity_poly.entity_id
_entity_poly.type
_entity_poly.pdbx_seq_one_letter_code
_entity_poly.pdbx_strand_id
1 'polypeptide(L)'
;MPFIQHNGKRILFIHIPKAGGTSVESWMKGIAPLRLFSMGIPHASRCTPQHYRAQDIEALLGEGFFDYAFTIVRNPYHRIESEYRMRA
;
A
#
# COMPACT_ATOMS: atom_id res chain seq x y z
N MET A 1 0.75 -1.73 -1.01
CA MET A 1 0.41 -1.50 0.41
C MET A 1 1.65 -1.24 1.23
N PRO A 2 2.12 0.01 1.34
CA PRO A 2 3.15 0.35 2.31
C PRO A 2 2.55 0.72 3.67
N PHE A 3 3.40 0.76 4.70
CA PHE A 3 3.03 1.32 6.00
C PHE A 3 4.13 2.24 6.52
N ILE A 4 3.77 3.09 7.48
CA ILE A 4 4.73 3.92 8.22
C ILE A 4 4.67 3.62 9.72
N GLN A 5 5.74 3.97 10.41
CA GLN A 5 5.77 4.04 11.86
C GLN A 5 5.94 5.50 12.28
N HIS A 6 5.00 6.03 13.04
CA HIS A 6 5.01 7.42 13.50
C HIS A 6 4.40 7.49 14.90
N ASN A 7 5.05 8.18 15.85
CA ASN A 7 4.63 8.31 17.25
C ASN A 7 4.24 6.98 17.92
N GLY A 8 5.04 5.93 17.70
CA GLY A 8 4.79 4.60 18.26
C GLY A 8 3.61 3.84 17.62
N LYS A 9 3.01 4.38 16.56
CA LYS A 9 1.88 3.76 15.85
C LYS A 9 2.30 3.26 14.47
N ARG A 10 1.82 2.07 14.12
CA ARG A 10 1.99 1.42 12.80
C ARG A 10 0.74 1.66 11.96
N ILE A 11 0.88 2.44 10.89
CA ILE A 11 -0.24 2.90 10.06
C ILE A 11 -0.11 2.29 8.67
N LEU A 12 -1.01 1.37 8.34
CA LEU A 12 -1.10 0.70 7.03
C LEU A 12 -1.92 1.53 6.04
N PHE A 13 -1.37 1.72 4.83
CA PHE A 13 -2.12 2.22 3.69
C PHE A 13 -2.38 1.13 2.65
N ILE A 14 -3.66 0.81 2.46
CA ILE A 14 -4.11 -0.14 1.44
C ILE A 14 -4.27 0.62 0.12
N HIS A 15 -3.26 0.52 -0.74
CA HIS A 15 -3.25 1.18 -2.05
C HIS A 15 -4.13 0.43 -3.05
N ILE A 16 -5.28 1.02 -3.42
CA ILE A 16 -6.11 0.58 -4.56
C ILE A 16 -5.65 1.29 -5.85
N PRO A 17 -5.30 0.55 -6.92
CA PRO A 17 -4.86 1.16 -8.17
C PRO A 17 -5.85 2.21 -8.71
N LYS A 18 -5.29 3.34 -9.13
CA LYS A 18 -6.00 4.49 -9.75
C LYS A 18 -7.02 5.18 -8.85
N ALA A 19 -6.98 4.92 -7.55
CA ALA A 19 -7.75 5.65 -6.56
C ALA A 19 -7.02 6.88 -5.99
N GLY A 20 -5.81 7.21 -6.50
CA GLY A 20 -4.99 8.34 -6.02
C GLY A 20 -3.86 7.94 -5.07
N GLY A 21 -3.51 6.65 -4.99
CA GLY A 21 -2.60 6.15 -3.95
C GLY A 21 -1.19 6.72 -4.01
N THR A 22 -0.67 7.07 -5.19
CA THR A 22 0.65 7.71 -5.33
C THR A 22 0.76 9.02 -4.54
N SER A 23 -0.29 9.84 -4.52
CA SER A 23 -0.31 11.10 -3.74
C SER A 23 -0.25 10.83 -2.25
N VAL A 24 -1.00 9.83 -1.76
CA VAL A 24 -0.96 9.41 -0.35
C VAL A 24 0.39 8.84 0.03
N GLU A 25 0.99 7.99 -0.81
CA GLU A 25 2.33 7.46 -0.58
C GLU A 25 3.38 8.58 -0.50
N SER A 26 3.28 9.59 -1.37
CA SER A 26 4.20 10.74 -1.33
C SER A 26 4.02 11.57 -0.06
N TRP A 27 2.78 11.77 0.40
CA TRP A 27 2.50 12.45 1.66
C TRP A 27 3.04 11.66 2.86
N MET A 28 2.80 10.35 2.90
CA MET A 28 3.29 9.47 3.97
C MET A 28 4.83 9.42 4.04
N LYS A 29 5.52 9.41 2.88
CA LYS A 29 6.99 9.53 2.81
C LYS A 29 7.52 10.79 3.49
N GLY A 30 6.76 11.88 3.47
CA GLY A 30 7.10 13.12 4.16
C GLY A 30 6.96 13.04 5.69
N ILE A 31 6.27 12.04 6.21
CA ILE A 31 6.04 11.83 7.65
C ILE A 31 7.07 10.84 8.22
N ALA A 32 7.27 9.71 7.55
CA ALA A 32 8.17 8.65 7.98
C ALA A 32 8.55 7.72 6.81
N PRO A 33 9.64 6.93 6.92
CA PRO A 33 10.04 6.00 5.87
C PRO A 33 8.95 4.97 5.55
N LEU A 34 8.63 4.79 4.26
CA LEU A 34 7.73 3.71 3.84
C LEU A 34 8.40 2.35 4.04
N ARG A 35 7.68 1.46 4.71
CA ARG A 35 8.05 0.06 4.90
C ARG A 35 7.17 -0.84 4.02
N LEU A 36 7.65 -2.05 3.74
CA LEU A 36 7.04 -2.97 2.75
C LEU A 36 6.81 -2.32 1.39
N PHE A 37 7.77 -1.52 0.95
CA PHE A 37 7.82 -0.92 -0.36
C PHE A 37 9.11 -1.34 -1.06
N SER A 38 9.00 -2.00 -2.21
CA SER A 38 10.13 -2.36 -3.06
C SER A 38 9.83 -2.03 -4.51
N MET A 39 10.81 -1.48 -5.23
CA MET A 39 10.69 -1.23 -6.68
C MET A 39 10.82 -2.52 -7.51
N GLY A 40 11.44 -3.57 -6.95
CA GLY A 40 11.60 -4.88 -7.57
C GLY A 40 11.09 -6.01 -6.69
N ILE A 41 10.93 -7.20 -7.26
CA ILE A 41 10.56 -8.40 -6.51
C ILE A 41 11.76 -8.82 -5.66
N PRO A 42 11.65 -8.84 -4.31
CA PRO A 42 12.72 -9.35 -3.46
C PRO A 42 13.00 -10.83 -3.76
N HIS A 43 14.26 -11.27 -3.68
CA HIS A 43 14.62 -12.68 -3.93
C HIS A 43 13.85 -13.70 -3.09
N ALA A 44 13.46 -13.30 -1.87
CA ALA A 44 12.67 -14.13 -0.95
C ALA A 44 11.15 -14.12 -1.25
N SER A 45 10.72 -13.49 -2.35
CA SER A 45 9.30 -13.32 -2.67
C SER A 45 9.00 -13.55 -4.15
N ARG A 46 7.73 -13.83 -4.43
CA ARG A 46 7.21 -13.99 -5.80
C ARG A 46 6.56 -12.71 -6.33
N CYS A 47 6.36 -11.71 -5.48
CA CYS A 47 5.80 -10.42 -5.85
C CYS A 47 6.43 -9.31 -5.01
N THR A 48 6.26 -8.07 -5.44
CA THR A 48 6.67 -6.92 -4.61
C THR A 48 5.78 -6.87 -3.35
N PRO A 49 6.31 -6.49 -2.17
CA PRO A 49 5.53 -6.48 -0.92
C PRO A 49 4.23 -5.67 -0.98
N GLN A 50 4.16 -4.70 -1.90
CA GLN A 50 2.96 -3.91 -2.15
C GLN A 50 1.74 -4.73 -2.60
N HIS A 51 1.95 -5.96 -3.08
CA HIS A 51 0.94 -6.87 -3.61
C HIS A 51 0.64 -8.07 -2.69
N TYR A 52 1.17 -8.10 -1.47
CA TYR A 52 0.78 -9.11 -0.49
C TYR A 52 -0.70 -9.00 -0.13
N ARG A 53 -1.37 -10.14 0.00
CA ARG A 53 -2.75 -10.20 0.50
C ARG A 53 -2.73 -10.00 2.01
N ALA A 54 -3.87 -9.62 2.59
CA ALA A 54 -3.99 -9.42 4.04
C ALA A 54 -3.48 -10.62 4.84
N GLN A 55 -3.90 -11.83 4.46
CA GLN A 55 -3.45 -13.09 5.07
C GLN A 55 -1.92 -13.31 4.98
N ASP A 56 -1.27 -12.86 3.90
CA ASP A 56 0.18 -13.02 3.75
C ASP A 56 0.89 -12.06 4.72
N ILE A 57 0.32 -10.86 4.94
CA ILE A 57 0.86 -9.88 5.90
C ILE A 57 0.66 -10.33 7.34
N GLU A 58 -0.51 -10.87 7.67
CA GLU A 58 -0.82 -11.43 9.00
C GLU A 58 0.12 -12.60 9.33
N ALA A 59 0.38 -13.49 8.36
CA ALA A 59 1.32 -14.59 8.55
C ALA A 59 2.77 -14.11 8.75
N LEU A 60 3.18 -13.02 8.09
CA LEU A 60 4.54 -12.48 8.17
C LEU A 60 4.80 -11.64 9.42
N LEU A 61 3.80 -10.86 9.86
CA LEU A 61 3.97 -9.84 10.89
C LEU A 61 3.19 -10.13 12.19
N GLY A 62 2.31 -11.13 12.16
CA GLY A 62 1.36 -11.42 13.22
C GLY A 62 0.04 -10.66 13.05
N GLU A 63 -1.02 -11.23 13.63
CA GLU A 63 -2.32 -10.59 13.75
C GLU A 63 -2.21 -9.31 14.60
N GLY A 64 -2.96 -8.26 14.25
CA GLY A 64 -2.95 -7.01 15.00
C GLY A 64 -1.63 -6.23 14.92
N PHE A 65 -0.76 -6.52 13.94
CA PHE A 65 0.50 -5.80 13.79
C PHE A 65 0.30 -4.30 13.48
N PHE A 66 -0.78 -3.89 12.83
CA PHE A 66 -1.05 -2.47 12.54
C PHE A 66 -2.02 -1.89 13.56
N ASP A 67 -1.70 -0.71 14.08
CA ASP A 67 -2.58 0.05 14.97
C ASP A 67 -3.75 0.68 14.19
N TYR A 68 -3.48 1.10 12.95
CA TYR A 68 -4.46 1.72 12.07
C TYR A 68 -4.29 1.21 10.65
N ALA A 69 -5.41 1.05 9.95
CA ALA A 69 -5.43 0.76 8.52
C ALA A 69 -6.45 1.67 7.82
N PHE A 70 -6.06 2.21 6.67
CA PHE A 70 -6.96 3.00 5.85
C PHE A 70 -6.73 2.76 4.36
N THR A 71 -7.71 3.16 3.56
CA THR A 71 -7.64 3.15 2.10
C THR A 71 -8.31 4.40 1.56
N ILE A 72 -8.10 4.67 0.27
CA ILE A 72 -8.86 5.66 -0.47
C ILE A 72 -9.56 4.97 -1.63
N VAL A 73 -10.80 5.36 -1.85
CA VAL A 73 -11.63 4.85 -2.95
C VAL A 73 -11.93 5.97 -3.93
N ARG A 74 -12.20 5.60 -5.18
CA ARG A 74 -12.59 6.50 -6.26
C ARG A 74 -13.85 5.96 -6.91
N ASN A 75 -14.68 6.85 -7.46
CA ASN A 75 -15.80 6.44 -8.31
C ASN A 75 -15.35 5.37 -9.33
N PRO A 76 -16.06 4.23 -9.42
CA PRO A 76 -15.61 3.07 -10.18
C PRO A 76 -15.44 3.36 -11.68
N TYR A 77 -16.30 4.19 -12.27
CA TYR A 77 -16.22 4.58 -13.68
C TYR A 77 -14.94 5.37 -13.95
N HIS A 78 -14.67 6.39 -13.13
CA HIS A 78 -13.44 7.20 -13.26
C HIS A 78 -12.18 6.38 -12.96
N ARG A 79 -12.27 5.38 -12.07
CA ARG A 79 -11.15 4.48 -11.76
C ARG A 79 -10.78 3.61 -12.97
N ILE A 80 -11.77 2.98 -13.62
CA ILE A 80 -11.56 2.13 -14.80
C ILE A 80 -11.07 2.96 -15.98
N GLU A 81 -11.67 4.12 -16.23
CA GLU A 81 -11.23 5.04 -17.29
C GLU A 81 -9.75 5.45 -17.09
N SER A 82 -9.35 5.74 -15.85
CA SER A 82 -7.95 6.06 -15.53
C SER A 82 -7.01 4.86 -15.66
N GLU A 83 -7.45 3.65 -15.34
CA GLU A 83 -6.67 2.41 -15.53
C GLU A 83 -6.45 2.13 -17.01
N TYR A 84 -7.50 2.26 -17.83
CA TYR A 84 -7.42 2.09 -19.28
C TYR A 84 -6.38 3.03 -19.89
N ARG A 85 -6.44 4.33 -19.59
CA ARG A 85 -5.45 5.32 -20.06
C ARG A 85 -4.02 5.05 -19.62
N MET A 86 -3.80 4.31 -18.53
CA MET A 86 -2.45 3.97 -18.06
C MET A 86 -1.85 2.76 -18.79
N ARG A 87 -2.70 1.89 -19.34
CA ARG A 87 -2.29 0.64 -20.00
C ARG A 87 -2.34 0.71 -21.52
N ALA A 88 -3.08 1.66 -22.09
CA ALA A 88 -3.11 1.97 -23.52
C ALA A 88 -1.87 2.75 -23.93
#